data_AF-A0A1V6MH89-F1
#
_entry.id   AF-A0A1V6MH89-F1
#
_cell.length_a   1.000
_cell.length_b   1.000
_cell.length_c   1.000
_cell.angle_alpha   90.00
_cell.angle_beta   90.00
_cell.angle_gamma   90.00
#
_symmetry.space_group_name_H-M   'P 1'
#
loop_
_entity.id
_entity.type
_entity.pdbx_description
1 polymer ?
#
loop_
_entity_poly.entity_id
_entity_poly.type
_entity_poly.pdbx_seq_one_letter_code
_entity_poly.pdbx_strand_id
1 'polypeptide(L)'
;MPAATAPTVPTPEVTAAADAADADAMNARARSLLVPVADPEARPTPPPSVSPVLPGRPVADRPQVRAPGPQQGDENGVPCPWCSTPNRPDRHYCTRCAMPMTRTEDSSARHRPWWRRVLDFRNRETPWAGDRPRLRRTFDRILTWVVAAAVLSLLIWVGVSAPGWVQATRDHFAKRAPVAPDQFAASRSYPGHKPDLLFDKVNNTWWGPGVTQSGEGQWIEARFAEPTRLLDLIITPGTSTRADQLSQSALPHRIKVTITTKDGRTTTRNLTLDQSAGGQRRAFRVGEVTKVRFTLESAYGASASKQVAIAEIEFFGRSSANSS
;
A
#
# COMPACT_ATOMS: atom_id res chain seq x y z
N MET A 1 -21.66 -50.23 36.81
CA MET A 1 -21.24 -51.61 37.12
C MET A 1 -19.72 -51.60 37.26
N PRO A 2 -19.18 -52.32 38.26
CA PRO A 2 -18.28 -51.83 39.32
C PRO A 2 -16.79 -52.04 38.93
N ALA A 3 -15.73 -51.88 39.72
CA ALA A 3 -15.46 -51.75 41.16
C ALA A 3 -14.04 -51.12 41.27
N ALA A 4 -13.80 -50.14 42.15
CA ALA A 4 -13.15 -50.28 43.47
C ALA A 4 -11.69 -50.82 43.41
N THR A 5 -10.67 -50.25 44.06
CA THR A 5 -10.64 -49.88 45.48
C THR A 5 -9.40 -49.02 45.83
N ALA A 6 -9.68 -47.97 46.62
CA ALA A 6 -9.00 -47.25 47.72
C ALA A 6 -7.46 -47.19 47.93
N PRO A 7 -6.97 -46.12 48.63
CA PRO A 7 -5.60 -45.61 48.51
C PRO A 7 -4.74 -45.66 49.80
N THR A 8 -3.45 -45.39 49.60
CA THR A 8 -2.33 -45.34 50.55
C THR A 8 -2.24 -44.02 51.35
N VAL A 9 -1.74 -44.07 52.59
CA VAL A 9 -1.37 -42.91 53.43
C VAL A 9 0.15 -42.92 53.71
N PRO A 10 0.83 -41.75 53.80
CA PRO A 10 2.27 -41.61 53.51
C PRO A 10 3.16 -41.40 54.76
N THR A 11 4.48 -41.35 54.55
CA THR A 11 5.54 -41.01 55.54
C THR A 11 6.39 -39.86 54.99
N PRO A 12 6.88 -38.90 55.83
CA PRO A 12 7.27 -37.57 55.38
C PRO A 12 8.75 -37.39 55.00
N GLU A 13 8.95 -36.24 54.38
CA GLU A 13 10.09 -35.72 53.62
C GLU A 13 11.10 -34.96 54.51
N VAL A 14 12.40 -35.17 54.28
CA VAL A 14 13.47 -34.28 54.78
C VAL A 14 14.31 -33.80 53.60
N THR A 15 14.48 -32.49 53.59
CA THR A 15 15.17 -31.60 52.65
C THR A 15 16.62 -32.00 52.33
N ALA A 16 16.88 -32.41 51.08
CA ALA A 16 18.22 -32.68 50.53
C ALA A 16 18.53 -31.83 49.27
N ALA A 17 17.85 -30.70 49.10
CA ALA A 17 17.88 -29.91 47.86
C ALA A 17 19.06 -28.93 47.73
N ALA A 18 19.91 -28.76 48.75
CA ALA A 18 21.05 -27.85 48.70
C ALA A 18 22.38 -28.54 48.29
N ASP A 19 22.58 -29.82 48.62
CA ASP A 19 23.84 -30.53 48.35
C ASP A 19 23.97 -31.07 46.92
N ALA A 20 22.84 -31.21 46.21
CA ALA A 20 22.83 -31.77 44.84
C ALA A 20 23.36 -30.79 43.79
N ALA A 21 23.22 -29.48 44.01
CA ALA A 21 23.61 -28.46 43.03
C ALA A 21 25.14 -28.21 42.98
N ASP A 22 25.82 -28.26 44.13
CA ASP A 22 27.28 -28.10 44.19
C ASP A 22 28.04 -29.34 43.70
N ALA A 23 27.49 -30.54 43.93
CA ALA A 23 28.08 -31.78 43.42
C ALA A 23 28.05 -31.85 41.87
N ASP A 24 27.00 -31.33 41.24
CA ASP A 24 26.85 -31.34 39.79
C ASP A 24 27.76 -30.31 39.10
N ALA A 25 27.96 -29.14 39.73
CA ALA A 25 28.91 -28.13 39.27
C ALA A 25 30.37 -28.60 39.38
N MET A 26 30.72 -29.33 40.45
CA MET A 26 32.06 -29.93 40.62
C MET A 26 32.31 -31.05 39.59
N ASN A 27 31.31 -31.89 39.32
CA ASN A 27 31.39 -32.94 38.29
C ASN A 27 31.47 -32.37 36.87
N ALA A 28 30.78 -31.26 36.58
CA ALA A 28 30.88 -30.56 35.30
C ALA A 28 32.29 -29.97 35.07
N ARG A 29 32.92 -29.40 36.11
CA ARG A 29 34.32 -28.93 36.04
C ARG A 29 35.32 -30.08 35.88
N ALA A 30 35.12 -31.20 36.59
CA ALA A 30 35.96 -32.39 36.42
C ALA A 30 35.88 -32.97 34.99
N ARG A 31 34.69 -32.97 34.38
CA ARG A 31 34.50 -33.42 32.98
C ARG A 31 35.09 -32.47 31.94
N SER A 32 35.30 -31.19 32.28
CA SER A 32 35.93 -30.20 31.39
C SER A 32 37.48 -30.28 31.34
N LEU A 33 38.10 -31.06 32.22
CA LEU A 33 39.55 -31.29 32.26
C LEU A 33 39.99 -32.62 31.61
N LEU A 34 39.05 -33.40 31.10
CA LEU A 34 39.35 -34.61 30.32
C LEU A 34 39.59 -34.22 28.87
N VAL A 35 40.86 -34.02 28.51
CA VAL A 35 41.31 -33.99 27.12
C VAL A 35 41.11 -35.40 26.54
N PRO A 36 40.29 -35.60 25.50
CA PRO A 36 40.18 -36.91 24.86
C PRO A 36 41.51 -37.22 24.16
N VAL A 37 42.33 -38.04 24.81
CA VAL A 37 43.44 -38.72 24.16
C VAL A 37 42.80 -39.79 23.29
N ALA A 38 42.97 -39.68 21.97
CA ALA A 38 42.54 -40.75 21.06
C ALA A 38 43.26 -42.04 21.49
N ASP A 39 42.48 -43.11 21.70
CA ASP A 39 43.05 -44.43 21.94
C ASP A 39 44.02 -44.77 20.79
N PRO A 40 45.20 -45.33 21.08
CA PRO A 40 46.11 -45.79 20.04
C PRO A 40 45.37 -46.83 19.21
N GLU A 41 45.10 -46.48 17.96
CA GLU A 41 44.43 -47.33 17.00
C GLU A 41 45.14 -48.70 16.99
N ALA A 42 44.39 -49.75 17.30
CA ALA A 42 44.93 -51.09 17.43
C ALA A 42 45.70 -51.43 16.15
N ARG A 43 47.00 -51.72 16.31
CA ARG A 43 47.89 -52.07 15.20
C ARG A 43 47.22 -53.19 14.40
N PRO A 44 46.89 -52.98 13.11
CA PRO A 44 46.21 -54.01 12.34
C PRO A 44 47.05 -55.28 12.31
N THR A 45 46.40 -56.40 12.59
CA THR A 45 46.96 -57.74 12.46
C THR A 45 47.65 -57.88 11.10
N PRO A 46 48.90 -58.38 11.01
CA PRO A 46 49.57 -58.52 9.73
C PRO A 46 48.70 -59.38 8.80
N PRO A 47 48.52 -58.98 7.53
CA PRO A 47 47.70 -59.73 6.60
C PRO A 47 48.27 -61.14 6.41
N PRO A 48 47.42 -62.16 6.20
CA PRO A 48 47.88 -63.52 5.92
C PRO A 48 48.82 -63.53 4.71
N SER A 49 49.89 -64.32 4.80
CA SER A 49 50.88 -64.50 3.73
C SER A 49 50.18 -64.83 2.41
N VAL A 50 50.40 -64.01 1.39
CA VAL A 50 49.75 -64.09 0.08
C VAL A 50 50.10 -65.42 -0.60
N SER A 51 49.10 -66.29 -0.76
CA SER A 51 49.21 -67.48 -1.62
C SER A 51 49.50 -67.05 -3.07
N PRO A 52 50.35 -67.77 -3.82
CA PRO A 52 50.76 -67.36 -5.16
C PRO A 52 49.54 -67.22 -6.09
N VAL A 53 49.31 -65.99 -6.55
CA VAL A 53 48.30 -65.64 -7.54
C VAL A 53 48.92 -65.82 -8.93
N LEU A 54 48.22 -66.51 -9.82
CA LEU A 54 48.59 -66.63 -11.23
C LEU A 54 48.89 -65.24 -11.82
N PRO A 55 49.95 -65.08 -12.65
CA PRO A 55 50.29 -63.78 -13.22
C PRO A 55 49.06 -63.17 -13.91
N GLY A 56 48.77 -61.91 -13.55
CA GLY A 56 47.61 -61.20 -14.07
C GLY A 56 47.59 -61.25 -15.61
N ARG A 57 46.44 -61.59 -16.18
CA ARG A 57 46.24 -61.50 -17.64
C ARG A 57 46.70 -60.12 -18.11
N PRO A 58 47.49 -60.01 -19.19
CA PRO A 58 47.93 -58.73 -19.70
C PRO A 58 46.69 -57.88 -19.96
N VAL A 59 46.64 -56.71 -19.32
CA VAL A 59 45.61 -55.71 -19.59
C VAL A 59 45.80 -55.31 -21.06
N ALA A 60 44.77 -55.51 -21.88
CA ALA A 60 44.82 -55.09 -23.27
C ALA A 60 45.21 -53.61 -23.31
N ASP A 61 46.18 -53.27 -24.15
CA ASP A 61 46.64 -51.88 -24.30
C ASP A 61 45.43 -50.98 -24.54
N ARG A 62 45.38 -49.87 -23.80
CA ARG A 62 44.30 -48.89 -23.95
C ARG A 62 44.28 -48.47 -25.43
N PRO A 63 43.15 -48.58 -26.14
CA PRO A 63 43.09 -48.21 -27.54
C PRO A 63 43.57 -46.76 -27.70
N GLN A 64 44.67 -46.59 -28.43
CA GLN A 64 45.16 -45.30 -28.83
C GLN A 64 44.10 -44.69 -29.75
N VAL A 65 43.37 -43.69 -29.25
CA VAL A 65 42.44 -42.92 -30.09
C VAL A 65 43.30 -42.23 -31.13
N ARG A 66 43.29 -42.72 -32.38
CA ARG A 66 43.79 -41.94 -33.51
C ARG A 66 42.94 -40.68 -33.53
N ALA A 67 43.53 -39.54 -33.17
CA ALA A 67 42.96 -38.26 -33.54
C ALA A 67 42.76 -38.33 -35.07
N PRO A 68 41.55 -38.02 -35.59
CA PRO A 68 41.42 -37.83 -37.02
C PRO A 68 42.51 -36.84 -37.43
N GLY A 69 43.35 -37.24 -38.40
CA GLY A 69 44.40 -36.37 -38.92
C GLY A 69 43.83 -35.02 -39.36
N PRO A 70 44.67 -33.99 -39.57
CA PRO A 70 44.20 -32.66 -39.94
C PRO A 70 43.20 -32.76 -41.10
N GLN A 71 41.92 -32.50 -40.82
CA GLN A 71 40.88 -32.48 -41.83
C GLN A 71 41.13 -31.25 -42.70
N GLN A 72 41.80 -31.49 -43.81
CA GLN A 72 41.83 -30.60 -44.96
C GLN A 72 40.39 -30.58 -45.45
N GLY A 73 39.65 -29.54 -45.07
CA GLY A 73 38.20 -29.46 -45.29
C GLY A 73 37.78 -29.70 -46.73
N ASP A 74 36.48 -29.90 -46.98
CA ASP A 74 35.98 -30.31 -48.29
C ASP A 74 36.44 -29.35 -49.40
N GLU A 75 37.10 -29.87 -50.44
CA GLU A 75 37.74 -29.05 -51.49
C GLU A 75 36.77 -28.07 -52.18
N ASN A 76 35.48 -28.38 -52.19
CA ASN A 76 34.41 -27.56 -52.76
C ASN A 76 33.46 -26.95 -51.69
N GLY A 77 33.95 -26.82 -50.45
CA GLY A 77 33.18 -26.31 -49.32
C GLY A 77 33.14 -24.77 -49.22
N VAL A 78 32.11 -24.25 -48.54
CA VAL A 78 32.03 -22.82 -48.18
C VAL A 78 33.17 -22.49 -47.21
N PRO A 79 33.98 -21.44 -47.46
CA PRO A 79 35.09 -21.11 -46.59
C PRO A 79 34.59 -20.55 -45.25
N CYS A 80 35.13 -21.06 -44.15
CA CYS A 80 34.83 -20.53 -42.82
C CYS A 80 35.22 -19.04 -42.73
N PRO A 81 34.34 -18.13 -42.25
CA PRO A 81 34.63 -16.70 -42.16
C PRO A 81 35.70 -16.33 -41.12
N TRP A 82 36.20 -17.30 -40.34
CA TRP A 82 37.18 -17.08 -39.26
C TRP A 82 38.58 -17.60 -39.60
N CYS A 83 38.67 -18.82 -40.14
CA CYS A 83 39.94 -19.51 -40.42
C CYS A 83 40.08 -19.96 -41.87
N SER A 84 39.17 -19.52 -42.75
CA SER A 84 39.12 -19.81 -44.20
C SER A 84 39.12 -21.30 -44.57
N THR A 85 38.90 -22.21 -43.63
CA THR A 85 38.86 -23.64 -43.93
C THR A 85 37.58 -23.96 -44.70
N PRO A 86 37.65 -24.62 -45.86
CA PRO A 86 36.47 -25.06 -46.60
C PRO A 86 35.63 -26.05 -45.80
N ASN A 87 34.32 -25.87 -45.78
CA ASN A 87 33.40 -26.73 -45.03
C ASN A 87 32.19 -27.07 -45.89
N ARG A 88 31.61 -28.27 -45.74
CA ARG A 88 30.34 -28.60 -46.42
C ARG A 88 29.29 -27.51 -46.20
N PRO A 89 28.49 -27.17 -47.23
CA PRO A 89 27.49 -26.11 -47.13
C PRO A 89 26.40 -26.39 -46.07
N ASP A 90 26.22 -27.64 -45.66
CA ASP A 90 25.30 -28.06 -44.59
C ASP A 90 25.88 -27.92 -43.16
N ARG A 91 27.15 -27.51 -42.99
CA ARG A 91 27.74 -27.30 -41.65
C ARG A 91 27.47 -25.89 -41.12
N HIS A 92 27.07 -25.81 -39.85
CA HIS A 92 26.97 -24.54 -39.11
C HIS A 92 28.23 -24.21 -38.30
N TYR A 93 29.16 -25.14 -38.12
CA TYR A 93 30.44 -24.94 -37.42
C TYR A 93 31.61 -25.46 -38.25
N CYS A 94 32.72 -24.74 -38.19
CA CYS A 94 33.94 -25.10 -38.90
C CYS A 94 34.56 -26.39 -38.34
N THR A 95 34.90 -27.34 -39.21
CA THR A 95 35.60 -28.59 -38.89
C THR A 95 36.96 -28.39 -38.23
N ARG A 96 37.64 -27.25 -38.49
CA ARG A 96 38.98 -26.97 -37.99
C ARG A 96 38.99 -26.14 -36.72
N CYS A 97 38.35 -24.96 -36.73
CA CYS A 97 38.41 -24.04 -35.58
C CYS A 97 37.17 -24.05 -34.70
N ALA A 98 36.16 -24.88 -35.03
CA ALA A 98 34.89 -24.96 -34.32
C ALA A 98 34.06 -23.65 -34.25
N MET A 99 34.45 -22.61 -34.99
CA MET A 99 33.68 -21.35 -35.04
C MET A 99 32.45 -21.47 -35.92
N PRO A 100 31.35 -20.74 -35.61
CA PRO A 100 30.15 -20.77 -36.43
C PRO A 100 30.42 -20.25 -37.85
N MET A 101 29.86 -20.94 -38.84
CA MET A 101 29.94 -20.64 -40.27
C MET A 101 29.12 -19.40 -40.63
N THR A 102 28.08 -19.10 -39.86
CA THR A 102 27.39 -17.82 -39.89
C THR A 102 28.09 -16.85 -38.94
N ARG A 103 28.55 -15.72 -39.47
CA ARG A 103 28.88 -14.58 -38.61
C ARG A 103 27.54 -14.01 -38.19
N THR A 104 27.06 -14.38 -37.01
CA THR A 104 25.82 -13.78 -36.50
C THR A 104 26.03 -12.27 -36.47
N GLU A 105 25.24 -11.53 -37.24
CA GLU A 105 25.18 -10.08 -37.22
C GLU A 105 24.74 -9.53 -35.83
N ASP A 106 24.60 -10.39 -34.83
CA ASP A 106 24.40 -10.12 -33.41
C ASP A 106 25.45 -9.23 -32.76
N SER A 107 26.60 -8.98 -33.41
CA SER A 107 27.48 -7.90 -32.96
C SER A 107 26.83 -6.51 -33.10
N SER A 108 25.88 -6.33 -34.01
CA SER A 108 25.08 -5.10 -34.18
C SER A 108 23.89 -5.01 -33.20
N ALA A 109 23.45 -6.13 -32.62
CA ALA A 109 22.36 -6.17 -31.65
C ALA A 109 22.73 -5.49 -30.31
N ARG A 110 24.02 -5.23 -30.05
CA ARG A 110 24.49 -4.59 -28.81
C ARG A 110 24.14 -3.10 -28.69
N HIS A 111 23.79 -2.41 -29.79
CA HIS A 111 23.55 -0.96 -29.77
C HIS A 111 22.10 -0.53 -30.03
N ARG A 112 21.12 -1.43 -29.91
CA ARG A 112 19.72 -0.99 -30.04
C ARG A 112 19.26 -0.24 -28.78
N PRO A 113 18.75 1.00 -28.92
CA PRO A 113 18.18 1.72 -27.78
C PRO A 113 17.02 0.91 -27.20
N TRP A 114 16.87 0.99 -25.88
CA TRP A 114 16.02 0.08 -25.10
C TRP A 114 14.56 0.03 -25.61
N TRP A 115 14.02 1.14 -26.13
CA TRP A 115 12.67 1.20 -26.68
C TRP A 115 12.49 0.33 -27.96
N ARG A 116 13.51 0.19 -28.81
CA ARG A 116 13.45 -0.72 -29.98
C ARG A 116 13.55 -2.18 -29.57
N ARG A 117 14.23 -2.50 -28.47
CA ARG A 117 14.29 -3.87 -27.93
C ARG A 117 12.95 -4.33 -27.35
N VAL A 118 12.15 -3.38 -26.85
CA VAL A 118 10.82 -3.67 -26.28
C VAL A 118 9.76 -3.89 -27.38
N LEU A 119 9.93 -3.36 -28.59
CA LEU A 119 8.95 -3.50 -29.69
C LEU A 119 9.30 -4.58 -30.72
N ASP A 120 10.54 -5.09 -30.73
CA ASP A 120 11.00 -6.09 -31.69
C ASP A 120 10.64 -7.53 -31.27
N PHE A 121 9.34 -7.83 -31.31
CA PHE A 121 8.81 -9.15 -30.99
C PHE A 121 8.86 -10.14 -32.17
N ARG A 122 9.17 -9.67 -33.38
CA ARG A 122 8.96 -10.41 -34.64
C ARG A 122 10.22 -11.02 -35.24
N ASN A 123 11.42 -10.52 -34.93
CA ASN A 123 12.69 -11.11 -35.37
C ASN A 123 13.30 -11.97 -34.25
N ARG A 124 12.82 -13.20 -34.09
CA ARG A 124 13.52 -14.20 -33.28
C ARG A 124 13.75 -15.45 -34.11
N GLU A 125 15.02 -15.73 -34.35
CA GLU A 125 15.48 -16.99 -34.94
C GLU A 125 14.98 -18.16 -34.08
N THR A 126 14.42 -19.17 -34.75
CA THR A 126 13.99 -20.42 -34.11
C THR A 126 15.20 -21.14 -33.52
N PRO A 127 15.21 -21.45 -32.21
CA PRO A 127 16.32 -22.15 -31.57
C PRO A 127 16.56 -23.52 -32.21
N TRP A 128 17.83 -23.88 -32.39
CA TRP A 128 18.23 -25.18 -32.94
C TRP A 128 18.19 -26.29 -31.88
N ALA A 129 18.10 -27.55 -32.31
CA ALA A 129 18.03 -28.72 -31.44
C ALA A 129 19.34 -28.93 -30.64
N GLY A 130 19.39 -28.42 -29.42
CA GLY A 130 20.59 -28.45 -28.56
C GLY A 130 20.83 -27.14 -27.83
N ASP A 131 20.25 -26.04 -28.32
CA ASP A 131 20.13 -24.83 -27.53
C ASP A 131 19.21 -25.09 -26.33
N ARG A 132 19.67 -24.74 -25.13
CA ARG A 132 18.80 -24.66 -23.94
C ARG A 132 18.20 -23.26 -23.88
N PRO A 133 16.99 -23.02 -24.41
CA PRO A 133 16.31 -21.76 -24.21
C PRO A 133 16.14 -21.52 -22.70
N ARG A 134 16.69 -20.41 -22.21
CA ARG A 134 16.55 -20.04 -20.79
C ARG A 134 15.06 -19.79 -20.51
N LEU A 135 14.47 -20.61 -19.64
CA LEU A 135 13.04 -20.59 -19.26
C LEU A 135 12.55 -19.21 -18.77
N ARG A 136 13.46 -18.31 -18.39
CA ARG A 136 13.20 -16.93 -17.97
C ARG A 136 12.43 -16.11 -19.02
N ARG A 137 12.57 -16.38 -20.32
CA ARG A 137 11.99 -15.54 -21.39
C ARG A 137 10.46 -15.49 -21.42
N THR A 138 9.77 -16.53 -20.97
CA THR A 138 8.29 -16.56 -20.97
C THR A 138 7.74 -15.74 -19.81
N PHE A 139 8.33 -15.89 -18.62
CA PHE A 139 7.98 -15.10 -17.45
C PHE A 139 8.30 -13.61 -17.65
N ASP A 140 9.41 -13.28 -18.32
CA ASP A 140 9.76 -11.89 -18.65
C ASP A 140 8.70 -11.23 -19.56
N ARG A 141 8.12 -11.99 -20.50
CA ARG A 141 7.05 -11.49 -21.38
C ARG A 141 5.76 -11.23 -20.62
N ILE A 142 5.34 -12.17 -19.77
CA ILE A 142 4.15 -12.00 -18.93
C ILE A 142 4.36 -10.81 -17.99
N LEU A 143 5.52 -10.71 -17.34
CA LEU A 143 5.86 -9.59 -16.47
C LEU A 143 5.87 -8.26 -17.23
N THR A 144 6.40 -8.21 -18.45
CA THR A 144 6.38 -7.00 -19.29
C THR A 144 4.94 -6.55 -19.58
N TRP A 145 4.04 -7.47 -19.93
CA TRP A 145 2.63 -7.14 -20.15
C TRP A 145 1.91 -6.70 -18.87
N VAL A 146 2.20 -7.35 -17.74
CA VAL A 146 1.65 -6.95 -16.43
C VAL A 146 2.12 -5.54 -16.06
N VAL A 147 3.41 -5.23 -16.23
CA VAL A 147 3.96 -3.90 -15.98
C VAL A 147 3.36 -2.88 -16.95
N ALA A 148 3.26 -3.19 -18.24
CA ALA A 148 2.64 -2.31 -19.21
C ALA A 148 1.17 -2.02 -18.88
N ALA A 149 0.40 -3.03 -18.49
CA ALA A 149 -0.97 -2.88 -18.02
C ALA A 149 -1.05 -2.02 -16.76
N ALA A 150 -0.17 -2.26 -15.76
CA ALA A 150 -0.12 -1.47 -14.54
C ALA A 150 0.21 0.01 -14.81
N VAL A 151 1.19 0.28 -15.68
CA VAL A 151 1.55 1.65 -16.09
C VAL A 151 0.39 2.31 -16.84
N LEU A 152 -0.25 1.60 -17.77
CA LEU A 152 -1.41 2.12 -18.48
C LEU A 152 -2.57 2.44 -17.53
N SER A 153 -2.88 1.54 -16.59
CA SER A 153 -3.89 1.77 -15.55
C SER A 153 -3.54 2.98 -14.68
N LEU A 154 -2.27 3.15 -14.31
CA LEU A 154 -1.81 4.31 -13.56
C LEU A 154 -1.97 5.61 -14.37
N LEU A 155 -1.59 5.61 -15.65
CA LEU A 155 -1.75 6.78 -16.52
C LEU A 155 -3.22 7.17 -16.70
N ILE A 156 -4.11 6.19 -16.87
CA ILE A 156 -5.55 6.41 -16.93
C ILE A 156 -6.04 6.99 -15.60
N TRP A 157 -5.64 6.41 -14.47
CA TRP A 157 -6.03 6.88 -13.15
C TRP A 157 -5.56 8.32 -12.88
N VAL A 158 -4.31 8.65 -13.24
CA VAL A 158 -3.77 10.02 -13.13
C VAL A 158 -4.55 10.97 -14.02
N GLY A 159 -4.79 10.62 -15.30
CA GLY A 159 -5.52 11.47 -16.24
C GLY A 159 -6.95 11.77 -15.78
N VAL A 160 -7.67 10.76 -15.29
CA VAL A 160 -9.05 10.90 -14.79
C VAL A 160 -9.08 11.68 -13.47
N SER A 161 -8.09 11.49 -12.59
CA SER A 161 -8.07 12.15 -11.29
C SER A 161 -7.58 13.60 -11.38
N ALA A 162 -6.66 13.91 -12.29
CA ALA A 162 -5.93 15.18 -12.35
C ALA A 162 -6.79 16.45 -12.21
N PRO A 163 -7.98 16.57 -12.85
CA PRO A 163 -8.84 17.74 -12.66
C PRO A 163 -9.23 17.97 -11.21
N GLY A 164 -9.52 16.90 -10.45
CA GLY A 164 -9.85 16.98 -9.03
C GLY A 164 -8.68 17.50 -8.18
N TRP A 165 -7.46 17.05 -8.46
CA TRP A 165 -6.25 17.49 -7.75
C TRP A 165 -5.97 18.97 -8.02
N VAL A 166 -6.08 19.42 -9.27
CA VAL A 166 -5.90 20.84 -9.64
C VAL A 166 -6.92 21.72 -8.91
N GLN A 167 -8.19 21.30 -8.87
CA GLN A 167 -9.22 22.06 -8.16
C GLN A 167 -8.99 22.06 -6.64
N ALA A 168 -8.55 20.95 -6.06
CA ALA A 168 -8.20 20.88 -4.64
C ALA A 168 -7.03 21.81 -4.28
N THR A 169 -6.00 21.89 -5.13
CA THR A 169 -4.89 22.84 -4.97
C THR A 169 -5.39 24.28 -5.07
N ARG A 170 -6.21 24.60 -6.08
CA ARG A 170 -6.83 25.93 -6.21
C ARG A 170 -7.69 26.29 -5.00
N ASP A 171 -8.47 25.36 -4.48
CA ASP A 171 -9.29 25.54 -3.27
C ASP A 171 -8.46 25.77 -2.01
N HIS A 172 -7.29 25.15 -1.92
CA HIS A 172 -6.39 25.33 -0.79
C HIS A 172 -5.83 26.76 -0.74
N PHE A 173 -5.38 27.27 -1.89
CA PHE A 173 -4.75 28.59 -2.03
C PHE A 173 -5.71 29.73 -2.36
N ALA A 174 -7.00 29.44 -2.58
CA ALA A 174 -7.99 30.47 -2.84
C ALA A 174 -8.13 31.41 -1.64
N LYS A 175 -8.19 32.71 -1.94
CA LYS A 175 -8.67 33.71 -0.99
C LYS A 175 -10.16 33.45 -0.74
N ARG A 176 -10.55 33.46 0.52
CA ARG A 176 -11.90 33.16 0.98
C ARG A 176 -12.73 34.44 1.01
N ALA A 177 -13.94 34.36 0.48
CA ALA A 177 -14.91 35.45 0.52
C ALA A 177 -16.24 34.93 1.10
N PRO A 178 -16.95 35.72 1.92
CA PRO A 178 -18.27 35.36 2.42
C PRO A 178 -19.25 35.10 1.27
N VAL A 179 -20.09 34.08 1.41
CA VAL A 179 -21.17 33.76 0.47
C VAL A 179 -22.48 33.66 1.26
N ALA A 180 -23.49 34.38 0.80
CA ALA A 180 -24.82 34.31 1.38
C ALA A 180 -25.68 33.28 0.63
N PRO A 181 -26.51 32.49 1.33
CA PRO A 181 -27.53 31.68 0.66
C PRO A 181 -28.68 32.56 0.15
N ASP A 182 -29.32 32.11 -0.93
CA ASP A 182 -30.46 32.80 -1.54
C ASP A 182 -31.78 32.50 -0.83
N GLN A 183 -31.90 31.31 -0.25
CA GLN A 183 -33.09 30.89 0.51
C GLN A 183 -32.68 30.09 1.73
N PHE A 184 -33.50 30.17 2.77
CA PHE A 184 -33.30 29.45 4.01
C PHE A 184 -34.63 28.97 4.59
N ALA A 185 -34.61 27.82 5.25
CA ALA A 185 -35.77 27.20 5.87
C ALA A 185 -35.35 26.42 7.12
N ALA A 186 -36.21 26.34 8.12
CA ALA A 186 -35.96 25.55 9.31
C ALA A 186 -37.13 24.60 9.59
N SER A 187 -36.87 23.53 10.35
CA SER A 187 -37.91 22.63 10.84
C SER A 187 -38.93 23.37 11.71
N ARG A 188 -38.44 24.27 12.57
CA ARG A 188 -39.19 25.08 13.51
C ARG A 188 -38.44 26.39 13.78
N SER A 189 -39.11 27.34 14.43
CA SER A 189 -38.47 28.57 14.92
C SER A 189 -39.12 28.98 16.23
N TYR A 190 -38.29 29.42 17.17
CA TYR A 190 -38.76 30.08 18.37
C TYR A 190 -39.36 31.46 17.98
N PRO A 191 -40.46 31.91 18.61
CA PRO A 191 -41.07 33.20 18.28
C PRO A 191 -40.05 34.35 18.32
N GLY A 192 -39.96 35.11 17.22
CA GLY A 192 -38.98 36.20 17.07
C GLY A 192 -37.56 35.77 16.67
N HIS A 193 -37.27 34.46 16.62
CA HIS A 193 -35.94 33.91 16.40
C HIS A 193 -35.93 32.95 15.20
N LYS A 194 -36.20 33.53 14.03
CA LYS A 194 -36.42 32.86 12.74
C LYS A 194 -35.10 32.57 12.00
N PRO A 195 -35.09 31.68 10.99
CA PRO A 195 -33.87 31.25 10.30
C PRO A 195 -33.09 32.34 9.55
N ASP A 196 -33.74 33.44 9.17
CA ASP A 196 -33.10 34.60 8.52
C ASP A 196 -32.00 35.22 9.40
N LEU A 197 -32.18 35.17 10.72
CA LEU A 197 -31.22 35.72 11.68
C LEU A 197 -29.87 35.00 11.67
N LEU A 198 -29.76 33.81 11.08
CA LEU A 198 -28.48 33.12 10.94
C LEU A 198 -27.59 33.68 9.83
N PHE A 199 -28.17 34.49 8.94
CA PHE A 199 -27.53 34.97 7.72
C PHE A 199 -27.61 36.51 7.57
N ASP A 200 -28.00 37.20 8.64
CA ASP A 200 -28.19 38.66 8.66
C ASP A 200 -26.90 39.46 8.87
N LYS A 201 -25.77 38.77 9.12
CA LYS A 201 -24.45 39.33 9.42
C LYS A 201 -24.38 40.09 10.75
N VAL A 202 -25.29 39.77 11.66
CA VAL A 202 -25.40 40.37 12.98
C VAL A 202 -25.10 39.28 14.02
N ASN A 203 -24.23 39.62 14.97
CA ASN A 203 -23.63 38.63 15.87
C ASN A 203 -24.29 38.57 17.26
N ASN A 204 -25.48 39.17 17.40
CA ASN A 204 -26.30 39.20 18.62
C ASN A 204 -27.79 38.91 18.35
N THR A 205 -28.13 38.54 17.12
CA THR A 205 -29.38 37.89 16.74
C THR A 205 -29.12 36.38 16.70
N TRP A 206 -30.17 35.56 16.79
CA TRP A 206 -30.01 34.12 16.81
C TRP A 206 -31.28 33.40 16.39
N TRP A 207 -31.10 32.23 15.79
CA TRP A 207 -32.15 31.25 15.56
C TRP A 207 -32.12 30.19 16.65
N GLY A 208 -33.31 29.74 17.05
CA GLY A 208 -33.48 28.54 17.85
C GLY A 208 -34.73 27.79 17.39
N PRO A 209 -34.78 26.45 17.52
CA PRO A 209 -35.89 25.64 17.03
C PRO A 209 -37.17 25.74 17.87
N GLY A 210 -37.14 26.48 18.99
CA GLY A 210 -38.31 26.61 19.87
C GLY A 210 -38.68 25.32 20.60
N VAL A 211 -37.69 24.46 20.83
CA VAL A 211 -37.80 23.26 21.67
C VAL A 211 -36.75 23.33 22.76
N THR A 212 -37.10 22.85 23.95
CA THR A 212 -36.18 22.74 25.09
C THR A 212 -35.27 21.52 24.91
N GLN A 213 -34.35 21.28 25.86
CA GLN A 213 -33.35 20.20 25.78
C GLN A 213 -32.35 20.40 24.63
N SER A 214 -31.90 19.32 23.99
CA SER A 214 -30.85 19.32 22.97
C SER A 214 -31.30 19.81 21.60
N GLY A 215 -32.61 19.93 21.37
CA GLY A 215 -33.15 20.22 20.04
C GLY A 215 -32.81 19.17 18.98
N GLU A 216 -32.54 17.94 19.38
CA GLU A 216 -32.16 16.85 18.48
C GLU A 216 -33.17 16.66 17.34
N GLY A 217 -32.66 16.44 16.12
CA GLY A 217 -33.44 16.26 14.90
C GLY A 217 -33.97 17.55 14.28
N GLN A 218 -33.91 18.69 14.99
CA GLN A 218 -34.27 19.99 14.43
C GLN A 218 -33.21 20.46 13.44
N TRP A 219 -33.63 21.16 12.39
CA TRP A 219 -32.74 21.50 11.29
C TRP A 219 -32.96 22.90 10.74
N ILE A 220 -31.88 23.43 10.17
CA ILE A 220 -31.83 24.63 9.34
C ILE A 220 -31.23 24.24 7.98
N GLU A 221 -31.75 24.82 6.92
CA GLU A 221 -31.33 24.56 5.55
C GLU A 221 -31.05 25.87 4.84
N ALA A 222 -29.91 25.94 4.18
CA ALA A 222 -29.49 27.01 3.30
C ALA A 222 -29.49 26.50 1.84
N ARG A 223 -29.96 27.32 0.91
CA ARG A 223 -30.07 26.99 -0.52
C ARG A 223 -29.39 28.06 -1.34
N PHE A 224 -28.72 27.63 -2.39
CA PHE A 224 -28.01 28.47 -3.33
C PHE A 224 -28.69 28.29 -4.70
N ALA A 225 -29.18 29.39 -5.25
CA ALA A 225 -29.81 29.43 -6.56
C ALA A 225 -28.79 29.09 -7.66
N GLU A 226 -27.57 29.61 -7.50
CA GLU A 226 -26.43 29.26 -8.33
C GLU A 226 -25.55 28.21 -7.63
N PRO A 227 -25.14 27.13 -8.32
CA PRO A 227 -24.21 26.15 -7.77
C PRO A 227 -22.93 26.78 -7.23
N THR A 228 -22.76 26.75 -5.91
CA THR A 228 -21.72 27.51 -5.23
C THR A 228 -20.69 26.57 -4.63
N ARG A 229 -19.40 26.83 -4.87
CA ARG A 229 -18.31 26.08 -4.22
C ARG A 229 -18.01 26.66 -2.83
N LEU A 230 -18.16 25.83 -1.81
CA LEU A 230 -17.89 26.20 -0.42
C LEU A 230 -16.56 25.60 0.06
N LEU A 231 -15.79 26.42 0.78
CA LEU A 231 -14.44 26.12 1.24
C LEU A 231 -14.37 26.00 2.75
N ASP A 232 -14.99 26.94 3.45
CA ASP A 232 -15.03 27.01 4.91
C ASP A 232 -16.43 27.39 5.38
N LEU A 233 -16.68 27.06 6.63
CA LEU A 233 -17.88 27.43 7.37
C LEU A 233 -17.46 28.03 8.71
N ILE A 234 -18.14 29.08 9.15
CA ILE A 234 -18.06 29.57 10.52
C ILE A 234 -19.45 29.42 11.15
N ILE A 235 -19.51 28.82 12.33
CA ILE A 235 -20.75 28.76 13.12
C ILE A 235 -20.50 29.47 14.45
N THR A 236 -21.34 30.44 14.78
CA THR A 236 -21.32 31.11 16.08
C THR A 236 -22.39 30.47 16.97
N PRO A 237 -22.00 29.61 17.95
CA PRO A 237 -22.97 28.98 18.84
C PRO A 237 -23.51 29.98 19.87
N GLY A 238 -24.74 29.74 20.34
CA GLY A 238 -25.38 30.54 21.38
C GLY A 238 -26.16 31.72 20.83
N THR A 239 -26.41 32.71 21.68
CA THR A 239 -27.18 33.91 21.34
C THR A 239 -26.30 35.06 20.83
N SER A 240 -24.98 34.94 20.94
CA SER A 240 -24.01 36.00 20.66
C SER A 240 -22.57 35.50 20.64
N THR A 241 -21.66 36.31 20.12
CA THR A 241 -20.20 36.09 20.19
C THR A 241 -19.59 36.35 21.57
N ARG A 242 -20.33 36.94 22.51
CA ARG A 242 -19.80 37.35 23.82
C ARG A 242 -19.76 36.21 24.83
N ALA A 243 -18.64 36.09 25.55
CA ALA A 243 -18.41 35.01 26.51
C ALA A 243 -19.35 35.02 27.72
N ASP A 244 -19.77 36.20 28.18
CA ASP A 244 -20.72 36.38 29.28
C ASP A 244 -22.14 35.92 28.94
N GLN A 245 -22.45 35.68 27.66
CA GLN A 245 -23.76 35.24 27.18
C GLN A 245 -23.85 33.73 26.92
N LEU A 246 -22.74 32.97 27.03
CA LEU A 246 -22.72 31.53 26.75
C LEU A 246 -23.71 30.71 27.57
N SER A 247 -24.04 31.18 28.78
CA SER A 247 -24.96 30.48 29.68
C SER A 247 -26.44 30.78 29.41
N GLN A 248 -26.76 31.74 28.53
CA GLN A 248 -28.14 32.18 28.26
C GLN A 248 -28.95 31.15 27.45
N SER A 249 -28.28 30.28 26.69
CA SER A 249 -28.90 29.21 25.92
C SER A 249 -28.14 27.90 26.11
N ALA A 250 -28.69 26.80 25.57
CA ALA A 250 -27.88 25.64 25.26
C ALA A 250 -27.06 25.93 23.99
N LEU A 251 -25.87 25.33 23.88
CA LEU A 251 -24.97 25.53 22.74
C LEU A 251 -24.98 24.27 21.87
N PRO A 252 -25.08 24.37 20.54
CA PRO A 252 -24.98 23.19 19.68
C PRO A 252 -23.63 22.50 19.89
N HIS A 253 -23.65 21.16 19.95
CA HIS A 253 -22.44 20.35 20.12
C HIS A 253 -22.15 19.54 18.85
N ARG A 254 -23.01 18.56 18.53
CA ARG A 254 -22.88 17.79 17.28
C ARG A 254 -23.95 18.20 16.30
N ILE A 255 -23.53 18.50 15.08
CA ILE A 255 -24.40 18.88 13.97
C ILE A 255 -24.10 17.96 12.79
N LYS A 256 -25.13 17.28 12.30
CA LYS A 256 -25.06 16.56 11.03
C LYS A 256 -25.36 17.49 9.88
N VAL A 257 -24.45 17.55 8.93
CA VAL A 257 -24.55 18.42 7.76
C VAL A 257 -24.77 17.57 6.52
N THR A 258 -25.95 17.71 5.93
CA THR A 258 -26.35 17.05 4.69
C THR A 258 -26.15 18.02 3.53
N ILE A 259 -25.24 17.69 2.63
CA ILE A 259 -24.82 18.52 1.50
C ILE A 259 -25.35 17.92 0.21
N THR A 260 -26.14 18.68 -0.54
CA THR A 260 -26.57 18.32 -1.89
C THR A 260 -25.78 19.14 -2.91
N THR A 261 -25.10 18.43 -3.79
CA THR A 261 -24.30 19.00 -4.89
C THR A 261 -25.17 19.27 -6.12
N LYS A 262 -24.66 20.06 -7.08
CA LYS A 262 -25.37 20.37 -8.33
C LYS A 262 -25.80 19.13 -9.12
N ASP A 263 -25.07 18.03 -9.01
CA ASP A 263 -25.37 16.76 -9.68
C ASP A 263 -26.46 15.96 -8.93
N GLY A 264 -27.12 16.55 -7.94
CA GLY A 264 -28.14 15.92 -7.10
C GLY A 264 -27.58 14.97 -6.04
N ARG A 265 -26.29 14.65 -6.07
CA ARG A 265 -25.65 13.76 -5.09
C ARG A 265 -25.69 14.39 -3.71
N THR A 266 -26.14 13.60 -2.74
CA THR A 266 -26.18 14.00 -1.33
C THR A 266 -25.09 13.27 -0.53
N THR A 267 -24.40 14.00 0.33
CA THR A 267 -23.37 13.47 1.24
C THR A 267 -23.55 14.05 2.63
N THR A 268 -23.08 13.34 3.65
CA THR A 268 -23.24 13.75 5.05
C THR A 268 -21.87 13.98 5.68
N ARG A 269 -21.75 15.01 6.51
CA ARG A 269 -20.58 15.30 7.37
C ARG A 269 -21.05 15.59 8.78
N ASN A 270 -20.28 15.17 9.78
CA ASN A 270 -20.55 15.54 11.17
C ASN A 270 -19.63 16.69 11.57
N LEU A 271 -20.20 17.75 12.12
CA LEU A 271 -19.47 18.85 12.73
C LEU A 271 -19.60 18.76 14.24
N THR A 272 -18.48 18.94 14.92
CA THR A 272 -18.42 19.11 16.37
C THR A 272 -18.02 20.55 16.66
N LEU A 273 -18.81 21.22 17.49
CA LEU A 273 -18.56 22.56 18.00
C LEU A 273 -18.12 22.48 19.45
N ASP A 274 -17.26 23.40 19.85
CA ASP A 274 -16.72 23.50 21.19
C ASP A 274 -17.66 24.34 22.07
N GLN A 275 -17.61 24.15 23.38
CA GLN A 275 -18.35 25.00 24.33
C GLN A 275 -17.63 26.34 24.55
N SER A 276 -17.50 27.14 23.49
CA SER A 276 -16.73 28.40 23.48
C SER A 276 -17.48 29.53 22.77
N ALA A 277 -17.11 30.76 23.10
CA ALA A 277 -17.68 31.97 22.51
C ALA A 277 -17.04 32.32 21.17
N GLY A 278 -17.78 33.09 20.37
CA GLY A 278 -17.34 33.53 19.06
C GLY A 278 -17.55 32.51 17.95
N GLY A 279 -17.26 32.93 16.72
CA GLY A 279 -17.40 32.10 15.53
C GLY A 279 -16.37 30.98 15.47
N GLN A 280 -16.83 29.74 15.28
CA GLN A 280 -15.97 28.57 15.16
C GLN A 280 -15.82 28.16 13.71
N ARG A 281 -14.63 28.37 13.16
CA ARG A 281 -14.31 27.97 11.79
C ARG A 281 -14.15 26.46 11.68
N ARG A 282 -14.74 25.88 10.63
CA ARG A 282 -14.63 24.47 10.24
C ARG A 282 -14.31 24.39 8.75
N ALA A 283 -13.36 23.52 8.42
CA ALA A 283 -13.03 23.21 7.03
C ALA A 283 -14.26 22.60 6.36
N PHE A 284 -14.73 23.23 5.29
CA PHE A 284 -15.97 22.85 4.61
C PHE A 284 -15.78 22.75 3.10
N ARG A 285 -14.63 22.22 2.68
CA ARG A 285 -14.25 22.02 1.27
C ARG A 285 -15.18 21.01 0.62
N VAL A 286 -16.23 21.52 0.00
CA VAL A 286 -17.22 20.76 -0.76
C VAL A 286 -17.27 21.32 -2.17
N GLY A 287 -17.71 20.51 -3.12
CA GLY A 287 -17.85 20.95 -4.51
C GLY A 287 -18.92 22.03 -4.67
N GLU A 288 -19.44 22.16 -5.88
CA GLU A 288 -20.57 23.07 -6.13
C GLU A 288 -21.84 22.51 -5.50
N VAL A 289 -22.36 23.22 -4.49
CA VAL A 289 -23.55 22.86 -3.73
C VAL A 289 -24.72 23.73 -4.11
N THR A 290 -25.91 23.15 -4.01
CA THR A 290 -27.19 23.86 -4.17
C THR A 290 -27.96 23.91 -2.86
N LYS A 291 -27.64 23.03 -1.91
CA LYS A 291 -28.33 22.93 -0.62
C LYS A 291 -27.43 22.37 0.46
N VAL A 292 -27.46 23.00 1.64
CA VAL A 292 -26.77 22.54 2.84
C VAL A 292 -27.76 22.56 3.99
N ARG A 293 -28.00 21.39 4.61
CA ARG A 293 -28.87 21.25 5.77
C ARG A 293 -28.06 20.88 7.00
N PHE A 294 -28.20 21.66 8.06
CA PHE A 294 -27.63 21.40 9.38
C PHE A 294 -28.73 20.83 10.27
N THR A 295 -28.49 19.65 10.84
CA THR A 295 -29.40 18.97 11.76
C THR A 295 -28.70 18.86 13.10
N LEU A 296 -29.35 19.37 14.15
CA LEU A 296 -28.87 19.25 15.52
C LEU A 296 -28.92 17.79 15.97
N GLU A 297 -27.82 17.28 16.50
CA GLU A 297 -27.76 15.93 17.08
C GLU A 297 -27.57 15.98 18.60
N SER A 298 -26.85 16.97 19.12
CA SER A 298 -26.71 17.17 20.56
C SER A 298 -26.31 18.61 20.89
N ALA A 299 -26.41 18.96 22.17
CA ALA A 299 -26.08 20.29 22.67
C ALA A 299 -25.44 20.23 24.07
N TYR A 300 -24.59 21.21 24.36
CA TYR A 300 -24.09 21.50 25.71
C TYR A 300 -25.11 22.32 26.49
N GLY A 301 -25.18 22.09 27.81
CA GLY A 301 -26.06 22.86 28.68
C GLY A 301 -27.55 22.68 28.37
N ALA A 302 -27.91 21.59 27.67
CA ALA A 302 -29.29 21.22 27.41
C ALA A 302 -30.05 21.03 28.73
N SER A 303 -31.19 21.69 28.88
CA SER A 303 -32.05 21.60 30.06
C SER A 303 -33.51 21.90 29.69
N ALA A 304 -34.42 21.69 30.64
CA ALA A 304 -35.83 22.04 30.43
C ALA A 304 -36.07 23.56 30.35
N SER A 305 -35.15 24.38 30.85
CA SER A 305 -35.24 25.84 30.88
C SER A 305 -34.45 26.54 29.76
N LYS A 306 -33.68 25.78 28.98
CA LYS A 306 -32.85 26.32 27.91
C LYS A 306 -33.17 25.63 26.58
N GLN A 307 -33.08 26.39 25.51
CA GLN A 307 -33.11 25.88 24.15
C GLN A 307 -31.75 26.08 23.49
N VAL A 308 -31.49 25.32 22.43
CA VAL A 308 -30.32 25.54 21.58
C VAL A 308 -30.49 26.85 20.81
N ALA A 309 -29.43 27.65 20.79
CA ALA A 309 -29.35 28.85 19.97
C ALA A 309 -28.10 28.80 19.08
N ILE A 310 -28.24 29.31 17.87
CA ILE A 310 -27.13 29.57 16.95
C ILE A 310 -27.27 31.02 16.53
N ALA A 311 -26.23 31.81 16.72
CA ALA A 311 -26.24 33.22 16.38
C ALA A 311 -26.08 33.40 14.88
N GLU A 312 -25.10 32.71 14.29
CA GLU A 312 -24.74 32.94 12.88
C GLU A 312 -24.16 31.68 12.23
N ILE A 313 -24.42 31.54 10.92
CA ILE A 313 -23.79 30.55 10.04
C ILE A 313 -23.26 31.29 8.81
N GLU A 314 -21.93 31.37 8.70
CA GLU A 314 -21.27 32.03 7.58
C GLU A 314 -20.61 31.01 6.65
N PHE A 315 -20.91 31.12 5.35
CA PHE A 315 -20.27 30.31 4.33
C PHE A 315 -19.16 31.09 3.62
N PHE A 316 -18.10 30.40 3.23
CA PHE A 316 -16.99 31.00 2.49
C PHE A 316 -16.70 30.25 1.20
N GLY A 317 -16.65 30.98 0.09
CA GLY A 317 -16.30 30.48 -1.24
C GLY A 317 -14.97 31.06 -1.73
N ARG A 318 -14.65 30.79 -3.00
CA ARG A 318 -13.52 31.46 -3.68
C ARG A 318 -13.85 32.93 -3.90
N SER A 319 -12.90 33.82 -3.66
CA SER A 319 -13.07 35.24 -4.02
C SER A 319 -13.07 35.43 -5.53
N SER A 320 -14.05 36.14 -6.08
CA SER A 320 -14.13 36.53 -7.49
C SER A 320 -13.20 37.68 -7.89
N ALA A 321 -12.47 38.28 -6.93
CA ALA A 321 -11.61 39.44 -7.18
C ALA A 321 -10.40 39.18 -8.12
N ASN A 322 -10.14 37.92 -8.51
CA ASN A 322 -9.08 37.54 -9.45
C ASN A 322 -9.62 36.85 -10.72
N SER A 323 -10.92 36.87 -10.96
CA SER A 323 -11.52 36.45 -12.23
C SER A 323 -11.76 37.69 -13.09
N SER A 324 -10.68 38.23 -13.65
CA SER A 324 -10.67 39.27 -14.69
C SER A 324 -9.55 38.95 -15.66
#